data_AF-A0A534IRM9-F1
#
_entry.id   AF-A0A534IRM9-F1
#
_cell.length_a   1.000
_cell.length_b   1.000
_cell.length_c   1.000
_cell.angle_alpha   90.00
_cell.angle_beta   90.00
_cell.angle_gamma   90.00
#
_symmetry.space_group_name_H-M   'P 1'
#
loop_
_entity.id
_entity.type
_entity.pdbx_description
1 polymer ?
#
loop_
_entity_poly.entity_id
_entity_poly.type
_entity_poly.pdbx_seq_one_letter_code
_entity_poly.pdbx_strand_id
1 'polypeptide(L)'
;MGGTSSITDLLRKAEEALQAKEQDLTKREAAVTEAKGQLDADRQGLEQDRAALAEERDSVVGREKGLRAREKELEQQDRSLSQREQEFESAKQKALTKEQDVLRREEDVARRMEALVKREEELHRRDSEMAASSQEIATRKGEIAARQQDILKLLGEQKSAIESQIQRGTELLSREQRLAKEEDSIASAKAKVAEDQRRLTEREKGLISREQSVRATPAAESAVAAAPAAQPAARPGPRVGPQVAPTPAPARSQPAPQPVTRPIAQPVRAAPEPEPETAEVEAEGEAGEIPCPACGTMISSDAIMCYACGHRLQEETTEGDTGEIPCPACGTMISSDAIMCYACGHRLAAEDEDKASKKGGGAPKKVLKKKVI
;
A
#
# COMPACT_ATOMS: atom_id res chain seq x y z
N MET A 1 113.77 -132.79 -0.70
CA MET A 1 112.59 -132.15 -1.32
C MET A 1 112.95 -130.70 -1.62
N GLY A 2 112.54 -130.15 -2.77
CA GLY A 2 112.97 -128.83 -3.22
C GLY A 2 112.83 -128.73 -4.73
N GLY A 3 111.58 -128.76 -5.22
CA GLY A 3 111.30 -128.69 -6.64
C GLY A 3 111.65 -127.32 -7.20
N THR A 4 112.58 -127.25 -8.14
CA THR A 4 112.81 -126.06 -8.95
C THR A 4 111.58 -125.81 -9.80
N SER A 5 110.74 -124.84 -9.43
CA SER A 5 109.64 -124.38 -10.29
C SER A 5 110.21 -124.03 -11.66
N SER A 6 109.62 -124.59 -12.72
CA SER A 6 110.11 -124.32 -14.06
C SER A 6 109.92 -122.83 -14.39
N ILE A 7 110.74 -122.30 -15.29
CA ILE A 7 110.54 -120.96 -15.85
C ILE A 7 109.12 -120.85 -16.43
N THR A 8 108.57 -121.94 -16.97
CA THR A 8 107.18 -122.03 -17.46
C THR A 8 106.12 -121.92 -16.37
N ASP A 9 106.41 -122.30 -15.11
CA ASP A 9 105.47 -122.15 -13.98
C ASP A 9 105.50 -120.72 -13.42
N LEU A 10 106.67 -120.09 -13.41
CA LEU A 10 106.82 -118.68 -13.05
C LEU A 10 106.18 -117.77 -14.10
N LEU A 11 106.31 -118.10 -15.39
CA LEU A 11 105.60 -117.43 -16.48
C LEU A 11 104.09 -117.60 -16.36
N ARG A 12 103.57 -118.83 -16.21
CA ARG A 12 102.12 -119.06 -16.01
C ARG A 12 101.57 -118.30 -14.82
N LYS A 13 102.29 -118.28 -13.69
CA LYS A 13 101.88 -117.52 -12.50
C LYS A 13 101.96 -116.00 -12.69
N ALA A 14 102.83 -115.52 -13.58
CA ALA A 14 102.86 -114.12 -13.99
C ALA A 14 101.71 -113.79 -14.97
N GLU A 15 101.37 -114.70 -15.89
CA GLU A 15 100.21 -114.59 -16.78
C GLU A 15 98.89 -114.58 -15.98
N GLU A 16 98.71 -115.50 -15.04
CA GLU A 16 97.59 -115.53 -14.08
C GLU A 16 97.50 -114.22 -13.28
N ALA A 17 98.65 -113.68 -12.82
CA ALA A 17 98.70 -112.42 -12.09
C ALA A 17 98.49 -111.17 -12.97
N LEU A 18 98.80 -111.24 -14.27
CA LEU A 18 98.49 -110.20 -15.25
C LEU A 18 97.00 -110.23 -15.60
N GLN A 19 96.42 -111.41 -15.88
CA GLN A 19 94.99 -111.57 -16.11
C GLN A 19 94.17 -111.14 -14.88
N ALA A 20 94.63 -111.44 -13.66
CA ALA A 20 94.00 -110.94 -12.43
C ALA A 20 94.06 -109.40 -12.32
N LYS A 21 95.15 -108.76 -12.77
CA LYS A 21 95.28 -107.30 -12.84
C LYS A 21 94.45 -106.69 -13.96
N GLU A 22 94.33 -107.33 -15.12
CA GLU A 22 93.47 -106.91 -16.23
C GLU A 22 91.99 -106.99 -15.80
N GLN A 23 91.59 -108.03 -15.08
CA GLN A 23 90.27 -108.14 -14.46
C GLN A 23 90.03 -107.12 -13.35
N ASP A 24 91.05 -106.70 -12.60
CA ASP A 24 90.96 -105.65 -11.57
C ASP A 24 90.91 -104.24 -12.18
N LEU A 25 91.70 -104.01 -13.25
CA LEU A 25 91.68 -102.77 -14.03
C LEU A 25 90.35 -102.59 -14.77
N THR A 26 89.86 -103.60 -15.49
CA THR A 26 88.56 -103.52 -16.18
C THR A 26 87.39 -103.33 -15.22
N LYS A 27 87.45 -103.91 -14.00
CA LYS A 27 86.47 -103.62 -12.93
C LYS A 27 86.58 -102.17 -12.43
N ARG A 28 87.79 -101.63 -12.27
CA ARG A 28 87.98 -100.20 -11.90
C ARG A 28 87.55 -99.27 -13.01
N GLU A 29 87.83 -99.59 -14.27
CA GLU A 29 87.38 -98.82 -15.43
C GLU A 29 85.86 -98.81 -15.51
N ALA A 30 85.20 -99.97 -15.35
CA ALA A 30 83.75 -100.06 -15.26
C ALA A 30 83.19 -99.19 -14.13
N ALA A 31 83.70 -99.32 -12.90
CA ALA A 31 83.29 -98.51 -11.76
C ALA A 31 83.55 -97.00 -11.95
N VAL A 32 84.63 -96.62 -12.63
CA VAL A 32 84.91 -95.22 -12.98
C VAL A 32 83.99 -94.71 -14.09
N THR A 33 83.58 -95.54 -15.05
CA THR A 33 82.56 -95.16 -16.04
C THR A 33 81.17 -95.05 -15.42
N GLU A 34 80.83 -95.91 -14.46
CA GLU A 34 79.58 -95.83 -13.69
C GLU A 34 79.55 -94.57 -12.82
N ALA A 35 80.60 -94.32 -12.05
CA ALA A 35 80.72 -93.11 -11.22
C ALA A 35 80.73 -91.81 -12.06
N LYS A 36 81.29 -91.84 -13.27
CA LYS A 36 81.15 -90.72 -14.23
C LYS A 36 79.69 -90.53 -14.67
N GLY A 37 79.02 -91.61 -15.07
CA GLY A 37 77.60 -91.56 -15.45
C GLY A 37 76.69 -91.06 -14.33
N GLN A 38 76.98 -91.43 -13.08
CA GLN A 38 76.32 -90.91 -11.89
C GLN A 38 76.59 -89.40 -11.72
N LEU A 39 77.85 -88.96 -11.76
CA LEU A 39 78.21 -87.54 -11.64
C LEU A 39 77.66 -86.67 -12.79
N ASP A 40 77.59 -87.18 -14.02
CA ASP A 40 76.98 -86.48 -15.16
C ASP A 40 75.44 -86.39 -15.01
N ALA A 41 74.79 -87.41 -14.42
CA ALA A 41 73.36 -87.38 -14.09
C ALA A 41 73.05 -86.42 -12.92
N ASP A 42 73.83 -86.48 -11.83
CA ASP A 42 73.73 -85.55 -10.69
C ASP A 42 73.93 -84.11 -11.15
N ARG A 43 74.91 -83.87 -12.04
CA ARG A 43 75.14 -82.57 -12.66
C ARG A 43 73.95 -82.11 -13.48
N GLN A 44 73.35 -82.97 -14.30
CA GLN A 44 72.15 -82.63 -15.07
C GLN A 44 70.94 -82.35 -14.16
N GLY A 45 70.83 -83.03 -13.02
CA GLY A 45 69.84 -82.73 -11.98
C GLY A 45 70.06 -81.35 -11.38
N LEU A 46 71.27 -81.04 -10.93
CA LEU A 46 71.63 -79.72 -10.37
C LEU A 46 71.50 -78.57 -11.39
N GLU A 47 71.74 -78.83 -12.68
CA GLU A 47 71.49 -77.85 -13.75
C GLU A 47 69.98 -77.62 -13.99
N GLN A 48 69.14 -78.64 -13.83
CA GLN A 48 67.67 -78.53 -13.87
C GLN A 48 67.10 -77.83 -12.63
N ASP A 49 67.50 -78.23 -11.41
CA ASP A 49 67.10 -77.60 -10.15
C ASP A 49 67.46 -76.10 -10.15
N ARG A 50 68.64 -75.75 -10.65
CA ARG A 50 69.08 -74.35 -10.79
C ARG A 50 68.20 -73.57 -11.77
N ALA A 51 67.70 -74.19 -12.83
CA ALA A 51 66.76 -73.54 -13.75
C ALA A 51 65.38 -73.35 -13.10
N ALA A 52 64.83 -74.38 -12.46
CA ALA A 52 63.55 -74.30 -11.74
C ALA A 52 63.57 -73.25 -10.62
N LEU A 53 64.64 -73.20 -9.83
CA LEU A 53 64.84 -72.19 -8.79
C LEU A 53 64.99 -70.77 -9.36
N ALA A 54 65.49 -70.60 -10.58
CA ALA A 54 65.56 -69.31 -11.26
C ALA A 54 64.16 -68.85 -11.73
N GLU A 55 63.36 -69.75 -12.30
CA GLU A 55 61.97 -69.46 -12.69
C GLU A 55 61.08 -69.14 -11.48
N GLU A 56 61.22 -69.87 -10.36
CA GLU A 56 60.53 -69.53 -9.11
C GLU A 56 60.97 -68.16 -8.60
N ARG A 57 62.28 -67.87 -8.61
CA ARG A 57 62.85 -66.57 -8.23
C ARG A 57 62.22 -65.42 -9.01
N ASP A 58 62.11 -65.54 -10.32
CA ASP A 58 61.55 -64.48 -11.16
C ASP A 58 60.02 -64.40 -11.04
N SER A 59 59.34 -65.53 -10.78
CA SER A 59 57.92 -65.55 -10.42
C SER A 59 57.64 -64.80 -9.11
N VAL A 60 58.47 -65.03 -8.08
CA VAL A 60 58.38 -64.33 -6.78
C VAL A 60 58.66 -62.83 -6.95
N VAL A 61 59.72 -62.46 -7.67
CA VAL A 61 60.02 -61.05 -7.98
C VAL A 61 58.91 -60.38 -8.80
N GLY A 62 58.24 -61.12 -9.68
CA GLY A 62 57.05 -60.66 -10.40
C GLY A 62 55.87 -60.37 -9.47
N ARG A 63 55.56 -61.30 -8.55
CA ARG A 63 54.51 -61.12 -7.52
C ARG A 63 54.83 -59.93 -6.59
N GLU A 64 56.08 -59.81 -6.15
CA GLU A 64 56.56 -58.73 -5.28
C GLU A 64 56.40 -57.34 -5.94
N LYS A 65 56.73 -57.22 -7.24
CA LYS A 65 56.46 -56.01 -8.04
C LYS A 65 54.97 -55.71 -8.15
N GLY A 66 54.13 -56.73 -8.36
CA GLY A 66 52.67 -56.59 -8.42
C GLY A 66 52.05 -56.14 -7.09
N LEU A 67 52.56 -56.63 -5.96
CA LEU A 67 52.14 -56.19 -4.62
C LEU A 67 52.51 -54.73 -4.38
N ARG A 68 53.76 -54.31 -4.67
CA ARG A 68 54.19 -52.90 -4.56
C ARG A 68 53.42 -51.95 -5.48
N ALA A 69 52.88 -52.44 -6.61
CA ALA A 69 52.02 -51.64 -7.48
C ALA A 69 50.65 -51.40 -6.82
N ARG A 70 50.02 -52.46 -6.27
CA ARG A 70 48.75 -52.36 -5.53
C ARG A 70 48.86 -51.55 -4.24
N GLU A 71 49.97 -51.68 -3.51
CA GLU A 71 50.29 -50.90 -2.32
C GLU A 71 50.24 -49.40 -2.62
N LYS A 72 50.90 -48.96 -3.70
CA LYS A 72 50.86 -47.55 -4.16
C LYS A 72 49.50 -47.10 -4.67
N GLU A 73 48.74 -48.00 -5.30
CA GLU A 73 47.36 -47.72 -5.72
C GLU A 73 46.47 -47.48 -4.50
N LEU A 74 46.59 -48.32 -3.46
CA LEU A 74 45.87 -48.18 -2.20
C LEU A 74 46.29 -46.91 -1.43
N GLU A 75 47.59 -46.58 -1.36
CA GLU A 75 48.04 -45.27 -0.82
C GLU A 75 47.41 -44.08 -1.56
N GLN A 76 47.26 -44.17 -2.89
CA GLN A 76 46.66 -43.10 -3.68
C GLN A 76 45.13 -43.03 -3.47
N GLN A 77 44.46 -44.17 -3.32
CA GLN A 77 43.03 -44.23 -2.98
C GLN A 77 42.76 -43.69 -1.57
N ASP A 78 43.57 -44.07 -0.58
CA ASP A 78 43.49 -43.59 0.81
C ASP A 78 43.61 -42.07 0.91
N ARG A 79 44.64 -41.48 0.28
CA ARG A 79 44.82 -40.01 0.20
C ARG A 79 43.63 -39.32 -0.48
N SER A 80 43.04 -39.94 -1.50
CA SER A 80 41.85 -39.44 -2.22
C SER A 80 40.58 -39.51 -1.36
N LEU A 81 40.43 -40.56 -0.54
CA LEU A 81 39.33 -40.69 0.42
C LEU A 81 39.47 -39.66 1.54
N SER A 82 40.66 -39.53 2.16
CA SER A 82 40.89 -38.55 3.23
C SER A 82 40.67 -37.10 2.75
N GLN A 83 41.03 -36.76 1.51
CA GLN A 83 40.68 -35.46 0.93
C GLN A 83 39.16 -35.27 0.84
N ARG A 84 38.42 -36.28 0.35
CA ARG A 84 36.96 -36.22 0.23
C ARG A 84 36.25 -36.13 1.58
N GLU A 85 36.77 -36.79 2.61
CA GLU A 85 36.27 -36.69 3.99
C GLU A 85 36.43 -35.27 4.54
N GLN A 86 37.60 -34.65 4.32
CA GLN A 86 37.84 -33.25 4.69
C GLN A 86 36.93 -32.28 3.92
N GLU A 87 36.75 -32.49 2.61
CA GLU A 87 35.82 -31.71 1.79
C GLU A 87 34.38 -31.85 2.30
N PHE A 88 33.94 -33.08 2.63
CA PHE A 88 32.61 -33.38 3.16
C PHE A 88 32.35 -32.76 4.53
N GLU A 89 33.27 -32.89 5.50
CA GLU A 89 33.14 -32.20 6.79
C GLU A 89 33.13 -30.67 6.62
N SER A 90 33.92 -30.12 5.70
CA SER A 90 33.85 -28.68 5.39
C SER A 90 32.49 -28.27 4.81
N ALA A 91 31.86 -29.13 4.00
CA ALA A 91 30.54 -28.89 3.41
C ALA A 91 29.43 -29.02 4.45
N LYS A 92 29.51 -30.01 5.33
CA LYS A 92 28.64 -30.25 6.48
C LYS A 92 28.67 -29.08 7.48
N GLN A 93 29.85 -28.55 7.80
CA GLN A 93 29.98 -27.33 8.62
C GLN A 93 29.32 -26.12 7.94
N LYS A 94 29.54 -25.92 6.63
CA LYS A 94 28.89 -24.84 5.85
C LYS A 94 27.38 -25.04 5.67
N ALA A 95 26.86 -26.25 5.81
CA ALA A 95 25.44 -26.54 5.84
C ALA A 95 24.83 -26.15 7.19
N LEU A 96 25.46 -26.59 8.30
CA LEU A 96 25.02 -26.26 9.67
C LEU A 96 25.00 -24.75 9.95
N THR A 97 25.95 -23.97 9.43
CA THR A 97 25.91 -22.50 9.57
C THR A 97 24.74 -21.88 8.79
N LYS A 98 24.45 -22.37 7.58
CA LYS A 98 23.30 -21.92 6.79
C LYS A 98 21.97 -22.30 7.42
N GLU A 99 21.89 -23.48 8.04
CA GLU A 99 20.72 -23.94 8.80
C GLU A 99 20.44 -23.02 9.99
N GLN A 100 21.47 -22.66 10.76
CA GLN A 100 21.36 -21.66 11.84
C GLN A 100 20.96 -20.26 11.34
N ASP A 101 21.47 -19.83 10.18
CA ASP A 101 21.08 -18.55 9.58
C ASP A 101 19.67 -18.55 8.97
N VAL A 102 19.14 -19.71 8.57
CA VAL A 102 17.72 -19.87 8.18
C VAL A 102 16.84 -19.79 9.41
N LEU A 103 17.13 -20.54 10.48
CA LEU A 103 16.37 -20.51 11.74
C LEU A 103 16.29 -19.09 12.33
N ARG A 104 17.39 -18.32 12.30
CA ARG A 104 17.40 -16.90 12.70
C ARG A 104 16.46 -16.03 11.86
N ARG A 105 16.39 -16.27 10.55
CA ARG A 105 15.49 -15.53 9.65
C ARG A 105 14.03 -15.92 9.86
N GLU A 106 13.75 -17.17 10.18
CA GLU A 106 12.42 -17.64 10.56
C GLU A 106 11.96 -16.99 11.88
N GLU A 107 12.83 -16.89 12.88
CA GLU A 107 12.57 -16.11 14.10
C GLU A 107 12.31 -14.63 13.80
N ASP A 108 13.13 -13.98 12.99
CA ASP A 108 12.94 -12.57 12.62
C ASP A 108 11.64 -12.33 11.84
N VAL A 109 11.24 -13.26 10.97
CA VAL A 109 9.96 -13.21 10.26
C VAL A 109 8.79 -13.40 11.22
N ALA A 110 8.86 -14.36 12.15
CA ALA A 110 7.85 -14.55 13.18
C ALA A 110 7.65 -13.29 14.04
N ARG A 111 8.74 -12.67 14.52
CA ARG A 111 8.71 -11.41 15.29
C ARG A 111 8.10 -10.25 14.48
N ARG A 112 8.34 -10.19 13.16
CA ARG A 112 7.73 -9.19 12.27
C ARG A 112 6.22 -9.43 12.09
N MET A 113 5.79 -10.68 11.92
CA MET A 113 4.36 -11.02 11.85
C MET A 113 3.63 -10.65 13.15
N GLU A 114 4.19 -10.98 14.31
CA GLU A 114 3.65 -10.56 15.61
C GLU A 114 3.51 -9.03 15.73
N ALA A 115 4.51 -8.28 15.25
CA ALA A 115 4.50 -6.82 15.29
C ALA A 115 3.46 -6.21 14.34
N LEU A 116 3.18 -6.86 13.20
CA LEU A 116 2.10 -6.46 12.30
C LEU A 116 0.73 -6.72 12.91
N VAL A 117 0.47 -7.91 13.46
CA VAL A 117 -0.81 -8.24 14.13
C VAL A 117 -1.10 -7.25 15.26
N LYS A 118 -0.12 -6.98 16.13
CA LYS A 118 -0.26 -5.97 17.22
C LYS A 118 -0.58 -4.57 16.68
N ARG A 119 -0.06 -4.21 15.50
CA ARG A 119 -0.35 -2.93 14.82
C ARG A 119 -1.74 -2.90 14.19
N GLU A 120 -2.23 -4.02 13.66
CA GLU A 120 -3.59 -4.17 13.12
C GLU A 120 -4.64 -4.09 14.25
N GLU A 121 -4.41 -4.77 15.38
CA GLU A 121 -5.20 -4.61 16.62
C GLU A 121 -5.23 -3.15 17.10
N GLU A 122 -4.07 -2.49 17.09
CA GLU A 122 -3.93 -1.07 17.44
C GLU A 122 -4.64 -0.10 16.48
N LEU A 123 -4.75 -0.44 15.19
CA LEU A 123 -5.49 0.33 14.19
C LEU A 123 -6.99 0.12 14.38
N HIS A 124 -7.47 -1.13 14.48
CA HIS A 124 -8.87 -1.43 14.75
C HIS A 124 -9.39 -0.79 16.05
N ARG A 125 -8.56 -0.70 17.10
CA ARG A 125 -8.90 0.07 18.31
C ARG A 125 -9.13 1.55 17.98
N ARG A 126 -8.19 2.21 17.28
CA ARG A 126 -8.31 3.62 16.88
C ARG A 126 -9.52 3.86 15.98
N ASP A 127 -9.79 2.96 15.04
CA ASP A 127 -10.95 3.05 14.16
C ASP A 127 -12.27 2.97 14.95
N SER A 128 -12.34 2.10 15.96
CA SER A 128 -13.50 2.00 16.86
C SER A 128 -13.70 3.26 17.71
N GLU A 129 -12.62 3.86 18.19
CA GLU A 129 -12.62 5.12 18.96
C GLU A 129 -13.03 6.31 18.07
N MET A 130 -12.59 6.34 16.82
CA MET A 130 -13.00 7.33 15.82
C MET A 130 -14.46 7.16 15.40
N ALA A 131 -14.94 5.93 15.25
CA ALA A 131 -16.35 5.64 14.94
C ALA A 131 -17.28 6.08 16.08
N ALA A 132 -16.92 5.76 17.33
CA ALA A 132 -17.66 6.23 18.51
C ALA A 132 -17.67 7.77 18.62
N SER A 133 -16.50 8.41 18.42
CA SER A 133 -16.38 9.88 18.39
C SER A 133 -17.22 10.52 17.30
N SER A 134 -17.29 9.91 16.11
CA SER A 134 -18.13 10.35 14.99
C SER A 134 -19.62 10.23 15.33
N GLN A 135 -20.03 9.14 15.99
CA GLN A 135 -21.40 8.95 16.46
C GLN A 135 -21.79 10.00 17.53
N GLU A 136 -20.90 10.32 18.47
CA GLU A 136 -21.12 11.42 19.43
C GLU A 136 -21.24 12.79 18.77
N ILE A 137 -20.45 13.06 17.73
CA ILE A 137 -20.56 14.30 16.95
C ILE A 137 -21.90 14.34 16.20
N ALA A 138 -22.39 13.20 15.69
CA ALA A 138 -23.68 13.10 15.02
C ALA A 138 -24.86 13.33 15.98
N THR A 139 -24.86 12.73 17.18
CA THR A 139 -25.92 12.96 18.18
C THR A 139 -25.94 14.40 18.66
N ARG A 140 -24.77 14.99 19.00
CA ARG A 140 -24.67 16.39 19.39
C ARG A 140 -25.13 17.36 18.29
N LYS A 141 -24.83 17.07 17.01
CA LYS A 141 -25.38 17.84 15.87
C LYS A 141 -26.90 17.74 15.78
N GLY A 142 -27.47 16.54 16.00
CA GLY A 142 -28.92 16.33 16.06
C GLY A 142 -29.59 17.12 17.18
N GLU A 143 -29.02 17.11 18.39
CA GLU A 143 -29.50 17.93 19.52
C GLU A 143 -29.45 19.43 19.22
N ILE A 144 -28.37 19.92 18.61
CA ILE A 144 -28.23 21.33 18.25
C ILE A 144 -29.30 21.72 17.21
N ALA A 145 -29.55 20.88 16.20
CA ALA A 145 -30.59 21.11 15.22
C ALA A 145 -32.01 21.12 15.83
N ALA A 146 -32.29 20.22 16.78
CA ALA A 146 -33.56 20.22 17.52
C ALA A 146 -33.75 21.51 18.34
N ARG A 147 -32.72 21.92 19.10
CA ARG A 147 -32.75 23.19 19.87
C ARG A 147 -32.92 24.41 18.95
N GLN A 148 -32.31 24.41 17.77
CA GLN A 148 -32.51 25.46 16.76
C GLN A 148 -33.96 25.50 16.25
N GLN A 149 -34.58 24.34 15.99
CA GLN A 149 -36.00 24.28 15.61
C GLN A 149 -36.91 24.80 16.73
N ASP A 150 -36.64 24.48 17.99
CA ASP A 150 -37.46 24.93 19.12
C ASP A 150 -37.32 26.45 19.37
N ILE A 151 -36.12 27.00 19.20
CA ILE A 151 -35.89 28.46 19.20
C ILE A 151 -36.69 29.14 18.08
N LEU A 152 -36.71 28.56 16.87
CA LEU A 152 -37.48 29.11 15.75
C LEU A 152 -39.00 29.04 15.97
N LYS A 153 -39.52 27.97 16.60
CA LYS A 153 -40.93 27.89 17.04
C LYS A 153 -41.26 29.00 18.02
N LEU A 154 -40.47 29.13 19.08
CA LEU A 154 -40.68 30.14 20.13
C LEU A 154 -40.61 31.58 19.59
N LEU A 155 -39.70 31.86 18.64
CA LEU A 155 -39.63 33.16 17.96
C LEU A 155 -40.87 33.41 17.07
N GLY A 156 -41.41 32.38 16.41
CA GLY A 156 -42.67 32.46 15.67
C GLY A 156 -43.87 32.73 16.57
N GLU A 157 -43.95 32.05 17.71
CA GLU A 157 -44.96 32.27 18.75
C GLU A 157 -44.88 33.70 19.29
N GLN A 158 -43.69 34.15 19.72
CA GLN A 158 -43.45 35.53 20.19
C GLN A 158 -43.83 36.58 19.14
N LYS A 159 -43.47 36.35 17.86
CA LYS A 159 -43.87 37.24 16.76
C LYS A 159 -45.39 37.33 16.64
N SER A 160 -46.10 36.20 16.59
CA SER A 160 -47.57 36.20 16.50
C SER A 160 -48.24 36.84 17.73
N ALA A 161 -47.66 36.67 18.92
CA ALA A 161 -48.13 37.31 20.14
C ALA A 161 -47.99 38.83 20.07
N ILE A 162 -46.85 39.34 19.58
CA ILE A 162 -46.61 40.78 19.35
C ILE A 162 -47.55 41.32 18.26
N GLU A 163 -47.73 40.62 17.15
CA GLU A 163 -48.68 40.99 16.09
C GLU A 163 -50.12 41.10 16.64
N SER A 164 -50.54 40.17 17.50
CA SER A 164 -51.84 40.23 18.17
C SER A 164 -51.97 41.38 19.18
N GLN A 165 -50.87 41.83 19.79
CA GLN A 165 -50.85 43.00 20.68
C GLN A 165 -50.94 44.29 19.86
N ILE A 166 -50.22 44.38 18.75
CA ILE A 166 -50.28 45.51 17.80
C ILE A 166 -51.70 45.65 17.24
N GLN A 167 -52.32 44.55 16.79
CA GLN A 167 -53.71 44.55 16.31
C GLN A 167 -54.70 45.05 17.38
N ARG A 168 -54.58 44.56 18.63
CA ARG A 168 -55.42 45.05 19.74
C ARG A 168 -55.16 46.53 20.04
N GLY A 169 -53.92 46.99 19.93
CA GLY A 169 -53.56 48.41 20.06
C GLY A 169 -54.19 49.28 18.97
N THR A 170 -54.13 48.87 17.70
CA THR A 170 -54.77 49.60 16.60
C THR A 170 -56.30 49.58 16.69
N GLU A 171 -56.90 48.49 17.17
CA GLU A 171 -58.33 48.45 17.51
C GLU A 171 -58.69 49.47 18.59
N LEU A 172 -57.95 49.53 19.69
CA LEU A 172 -58.20 50.48 20.78
C LEU A 172 -58.07 51.93 20.31
N LEU A 173 -56.99 52.27 19.59
CA LEU A 173 -56.82 53.58 18.95
C LEU A 173 -57.98 53.91 17.99
N SER A 174 -58.50 52.93 17.24
CA SER A 174 -59.66 53.13 16.36
C SER A 174 -60.97 53.34 17.11
N ARG A 175 -61.10 52.87 18.35
CA ARG A 175 -62.24 53.10 19.25
C ARG A 175 -62.12 54.46 19.91
N GLU A 176 -60.93 54.83 20.41
CA GLU A 176 -60.63 56.17 20.93
C GLU A 176 -60.91 57.26 19.88
N GLN A 177 -60.49 57.05 18.62
CA GLN A 177 -60.80 57.96 17.52
C GLN A 177 -62.30 58.02 17.14
N ARG A 178 -63.12 57.05 17.53
CA ARG A 178 -64.59 57.12 17.39
C ARG A 178 -65.19 57.87 18.57
N LEU A 179 -64.80 57.53 19.79
CA LEU A 179 -65.23 58.20 21.01
C LEU A 179 -64.93 59.70 20.97
N ALA A 180 -63.73 60.11 20.54
CA ALA A 180 -63.40 61.53 20.37
C ALA A 180 -64.31 62.24 19.35
N LYS A 181 -64.67 61.58 18.24
CA LYS A 181 -65.62 62.13 17.24
C LYS A 181 -67.05 62.17 17.76
N GLU A 182 -67.42 61.21 18.60
CA GLU A 182 -68.71 61.19 19.30
C GLU A 182 -68.75 62.32 20.35
N GLU A 183 -67.69 62.54 21.12
CA GLU A 183 -67.51 63.66 22.04
C GLU A 183 -67.57 65.03 21.33
N ASP A 184 -66.86 65.21 20.22
CA ASP A 184 -66.95 66.40 19.35
C ASP A 184 -68.40 66.60 18.85
N SER A 185 -69.07 65.53 18.42
CA SER A 185 -70.46 65.61 17.95
C SER A 185 -71.41 66.04 19.08
N ILE A 186 -71.22 65.51 20.29
CA ILE A 186 -71.96 65.84 21.51
C ILE A 186 -71.66 67.28 21.95
N ALA A 187 -70.41 67.74 21.84
CA ALA A 187 -70.04 69.13 22.10
C ALA A 187 -70.74 70.08 21.11
N SER A 188 -70.76 69.73 19.82
CA SER A 188 -71.48 70.51 18.79
C SER A 188 -73.00 70.52 19.02
N ALA A 189 -73.57 69.41 19.50
CA ALA A 189 -75.00 69.31 19.85
C ALA A 189 -75.34 70.15 21.09
N LYS A 190 -74.50 70.09 22.14
CA LYS A 190 -74.61 70.95 23.33
C LYS A 190 -74.49 72.43 22.98
N ALA A 191 -73.59 72.80 22.06
CA ALA A 191 -73.45 74.16 21.57
C ALA A 191 -74.72 74.65 20.86
N LYS A 192 -75.30 73.84 19.96
CA LYS A 192 -76.59 74.13 19.30
C LYS A 192 -77.74 74.26 20.29
N VAL A 193 -77.85 73.35 21.27
CA VAL A 193 -78.87 73.44 22.33
C VAL A 193 -78.70 74.70 23.18
N ALA A 194 -77.46 75.11 23.46
CA ALA A 194 -77.19 76.38 24.16
C ALA A 194 -77.52 77.62 23.30
N GLU A 195 -77.35 77.55 21.98
CA GLU A 195 -77.75 78.59 21.03
C GLU A 195 -79.29 78.67 20.92
N ASP A 196 -79.97 77.54 20.75
CA ASP A 196 -81.44 77.49 20.74
C ASP A 196 -82.03 77.93 22.10
N GLN A 197 -81.40 77.61 23.24
CA GLN A 197 -81.82 78.11 24.55
C GLN A 197 -81.62 79.64 24.68
N ARG A 198 -80.53 80.20 24.13
CA ARG A 198 -80.35 81.66 24.04
C ARG A 198 -81.44 82.28 23.16
N ARG A 199 -81.73 81.69 22.01
CA ARG A 199 -82.76 82.13 21.06
C ARG A 199 -84.18 82.00 21.61
N LEU A 200 -84.45 80.98 22.43
CA LEU A 200 -85.71 80.81 23.15
C LEU A 200 -85.84 81.85 24.26
N THR A 201 -84.82 82.04 25.10
CA THR A 201 -84.87 83.08 26.16
C THR A 201 -84.89 84.51 25.61
N GLU A 202 -84.34 84.74 24.40
CA GLU A 202 -84.50 85.99 23.66
C GLU A 202 -85.93 86.15 23.10
N ARG A 203 -86.52 85.08 22.53
CA ARG A 203 -87.93 85.06 22.14
C ARG A 203 -88.87 85.25 23.34
N GLU A 204 -88.59 84.65 24.49
CA GLU A 204 -89.34 84.84 25.74
C GLU A 204 -89.26 86.30 26.19
N LYS A 205 -88.08 86.92 26.22
CA LYS A 205 -87.94 88.37 26.50
C LYS A 205 -88.73 89.22 25.50
N GLY A 206 -88.68 88.88 24.22
CA GLY A 206 -89.46 89.56 23.17
C GLY A 206 -90.98 89.37 23.34
N LEU A 207 -91.42 88.18 23.74
CA LEU A 207 -92.83 87.87 24.01
C LEU A 207 -93.31 88.54 25.30
N ILE A 208 -92.52 88.58 26.36
CA ILE A 208 -92.81 89.31 27.60
C ILE A 208 -92.87 90.82 27.34
N SER A 209 -91.93 91.37 26.54
CA SER A 209 -91.99 92.78 26.11
C SER A 209 -93.24 93.07 25.27
N ARG A 210 -93.68 92.11 24.44
CA ARG A 210 -94.91 92.22 23.63
C ARG A 210 -96.17 92.04 24.48
N GLU A 211 -96.15 91.19 25.50
CA GLU A 211 -97.23 91.02 26.49
C GLU A 211 -97.38 92.31 27.31
N GLN A 212 -96.28 92.87 27.82
CA GLN A 212 -96.26 94.15 28.52
C GLN A 212 -96.79 95.29 27.65
N SER A 213 -96.48 95.28 26.34
CA SER A 213 -97.00 96.24 25.37
C SER A 213 -98.50 96.05 25.11
N VAL A 214 -98.98 94.81 24.94
CA VAL A 214 -100.41 94.48 24.76
C VAL A 214 -101.22 94.78 26.02
N ARG A 215 -100.62 94.61 27.21
CA ARG A 215 -101.21 94.93 28.51
C ARG A 215 -101.27 96.43 28.82
N ALA A 216 -100.66 97.27 27.98
CA ALA A 216 -100.61 98.73 28.15
C ALA A 216 -101.67 99.51 27.34
N THR A 217 -102.51 98.85 26.52
CA THR A 217 -103.49 99.52 25.64
C THR A 217 -104.85 98.79 25.55
N PRO A 218 -105.99 99.51 25.47
CA PRO A 218 -107.31 98.93 25.22
C PRO A 218 -107.55 98.58 23.73
N ALA A 219 -108.70 97.95 23.44
CA ALA A 219 -108.97 97.23 22.18
C ALA A 219 -109.51 98.07 20.99
N ALA A 220 -109.22 97.60 19.77
CA ALA A 220 -109.88 97.90 18.48
C ALA A 220 -109.58 96.79 17.43
N GLU A 221 -110.28 96.77 16.27
CA GLU A 221 -110.37 95.62 15.34
C GLU A 221 -110.00 95.92 13.86
N SER A 222 -110.18 94.93 12.95
CA SER A 222 -109.93 94.89 11.48
C SER A 222 -108.47 94.59 11.03
N ALA A 223 -108.10 93.71 10.07
CA ALA A 223 -108.73 93.01 8.91
C ALA A 223 -108.82 93.85 7.60
N VAL A 224 -108.80 93.31 6.36
CA VAL A 224 -109.04 91.93 5.82
C VAL A 224 -108.29 91.64 4.48
N ALA A 225 -108.28 90.37 4.01
CA ALA A 225 -108.14 89.87 2.61
C ALA A 225 -106.71 89.75 1.96
N ALA A 226 -106.43 88.87 0.97
CA ALA A 226 -107.27 87.93 0.18
C ALA A 226 -106.54 86.59 -0.20
N ALA A 227 -107.27 85.61 -0.78
CA ALA A 227 -106.76 84.31 -1.30
C ALA A 227 -107.31 84.02 -2.72
N PRO A 228 -106.76 83.05 -3.49
CA PRO A 228 -107.29 81.65 -3.59
C PRO A 228 -106.17 80.57 -3.46
N ALA A 229 -106.36 79.27 -3.16
CA ALA A 229 -107.27 78.19 -3.65
C ALA A 229 -106.88 77.66 -5.07
N ALA A 230 -106.77 76.34 -5.37
CA ALA A 230 -106.86 75.10 -4.58
C ALA A 230 -106.17 73.87 -5.26
N GLN A 231 -105.64 72.91 -4.46
CA GLN A 231 -105.89 71.43 -4.40
C GLN A 231 -106.14 70.53 -5.65
N PRO A 232 -106.06 69.15 -5.58
CA PRO A 232 -105.42 68.25 -4.58
C PRO A 232 -104.66 66.98 -5.09
N ALA A 233 -103.86 66.38 -4.18
CA ALA A 233 -103.64 64.93 -3.87
C ALA A 233 -103.45 63.78 -4.92
N ALA A 234 -102.40 62.97 -4.69
CA ALA A 234 -102.41 61.48 -4.83
C ALA A 234 -101.27 60.79 -3.99
N ARG A 235 -101.36 59.48 -3.75
CA ARG A 235 -100.49 58.58 -2.91
C ARG A 235 -100.76 57.10 -3.31
N PRO A 236 -100.08 56.03 -2.81
CA PRO A 236 -98.71 55.87 -2.27
C PRO A 236 -97.93 54.54 -2.64
N GLY A 237 -96.59 54.57 -2.70
CA GLY A 237 -95.67 53.40 -2.45
C GLY A 237 -95.63 52.23 -3.46
N PRO A 238 -94.87 51.13 -3.20
CA PRO A 238 -93.99 50.82 -2.05
C PRO A 238 -92.53 50.35 -2.43
N ARG A 239 -91.86 49.59 -1.53
CA ARG A 239 -90.49 48.99 -1.57
C ARG A 239 -90.32 47.90 -2.68
N VAL A 240 -89.14 47.31 -3.02
CA VAL A 240 -88.00 46.74 -2.24
C VAL A 240 -86.67 46.75 -3.06
N GLY A 241 -85.49 46.58 -2.42
CA GLY A 241 -84.16 46.37 -3.06
C GLY A 241 -83.84 44.90 -3.42
N PRO A 242 -82.56 44.42 -3.50
CA PRO A 242 -81.34 44.95 -2.88
C PRO A 242 -80.10 45.10 -3.81
N GLN A 243 -78.89 45.04 -3.23
CA GLN A 243 -77.52 45.31 -3.78
C GLN A 243 -76.96 44.14 -4.64
N VAL A 244 -75.75 44.12 -5.25
CA VAL A 244 -74.36 44.49 -4.84
C VAL A 244 -73.46 44.92 -6.05
N ALA A 245 -72.27 45.45 -5.74
CA ALA A 245 -71.27 46.15 -6.58
C ALA A 245 -70.23 45.21 -7.32
N PRO A 246 -69.16 45.72 -7.99
CA PRO A 246 -68.51 45.05 -9.13
C PRO A 246 -67.18 44.26 -8.90
N THR A 247 -66.61 43.82 -10.03
CA THR A 247 -65.26 43.26 -10.36
C THR A 247 -64.05 44.13 -9.95
N PRO A 248 -62.75 43.72 -10.09
CA PRO A 248 -62.19 42.62 -10.92
C PRO A 248 -61.06 41.71 -10.34
N ALA A 249 -60.67 40.69 -11.13
CA ALA A 249 -59.40 39.92 -11.15
C ALA A 249 -59.02 39.04 -9.94
N PRO A 250 -58.54 37.80 -10.19
CA PRO A 250 -57.08 37.58 -10.31
C PRO A 250 -56.70 36.56 -11.40
N ALA A 251 -55.41 36.18 -11.50
CA ALA A 251 -54.90 35.23 -12.50
C ALA A 251 -53.92 34.18 -11.93
N ARG A 252 -54.11 32.91 -12.35
CA ARG A 252 -53.17 31.75 -12.30
C ARG A 252 -52.76 31.25 -10.89
N SER A 253 -52.51 29.96 -10.63
CA SER A 253 -52.46 28.73 -11.46
C SER A 253 -53.09 27.52 -10.71
N GLN A 254 -53.26 26.39 -11.41
CA GLN A 254 -53.92 25.16 -10.93
C GLN A 254 -52.96 24.13 -10.27
N PRO A 255 -53.47 23.25 -9.37
CA PRO A 255 -52.91 21.93 -9.09
C PRO A 255 -53.57 20.80 -9.93
N ALA A 256 -52.93 19.63 -9.95
CA ALA A 256 -53.36 18.38 -10.61
C ALA A 256 -54.28 17.53 -9.64
N PRO A 257 -54.68 16.24 -9.90
CA PRO A 257 -54.25 15.28 -10.94
C PRO A 257 -55.30 14.27 -11.51
N GLN A 258 -54.79 13.29 -12.30
CA GLN A 258 -55.39 12.00 -12.74
C GLN A 258 -56.39 12.03 -13.94
N PRO A 259 -56.60 10.89 -14.65
CA PRO A 259 -55.75 9.69 -14.87
C PRO A 259 -55.25 9.64 -16.36
N VAL A 260 -55.07 8.58 -17.18
CA VAL A 260 -55.31 7.10 -17.19
C VAL A 260 -54.36 6.39 -18.22
N THR A 261 -54.53 5.07 -18.40
CA THR A 261 -54.13 4.15 -19.53
C THR A 261 -52.73 3.50 -19.60
N ARG A 262 -52.71 2.36 -20.31
CA ARG A 262 -51.72 1.27 -20.52
C ARG A 262 -51.56 1.09 -22.06
N PRO A 263 -50.68 0.22 -22.66
CA PRO A 263 -49.99 -0.97 -22.08
C PRO A 263 -48.52 -1.27 -22.50
N ILE A 264 -47.88 -2.15 -21.71
CA ILE A 264 -46.96 -3.27 -22.07
C ILE A 264 -45.81 -3.04 -23.08
N ALA A 265 -44.56 -3.16 -22.60
CA ALA A 265 -43.47 -3.94 -23.20
C ALA A 265 -42.42 -4.34 -22.12
N GLN A 266 -41.57 -5.34 -22.39
CA GLN A 266 -40.45 -5.80 -21.56
C GLN A 266 -39.19 -6.01 -22.46
N PRO A 267 -38.03 -6.49 -21.97
CA PRO A 267 -37.11 -5.78 -21.07
C PRO A 267 -35.65 -5.78 -21.62
N VAL A 268 -34.82 -4.82 -21.22
CA VAL A 268 -33.35 -4.89 -21.48
C VAL A 268 -32.55 -4.46 -20.24
N ARG A 269 -31.26 -4.81 -20.21
CA ARG A 269 -30.40 -4.84 -19.01
C ARG A 269 -29.59 -3.55 -18.78
N ALA A 270 -29.09 -3.45 -17.55
CA ALA A 270 -28.24 -2.40 -17.04
C ALA A 270 -26.94 -2.12 -17.82
N ALA A 271 -26.59 -0.83 -17.92
CA ALA A 271 -25.30 -0.25 -17.54
C ALA A 271 -25.51 1.26 -17.24
N PRO A 272 -24.71 1.91 -16.37
CA PRO A 272 -24.82 3.33 -16.07
C PRO A 272 -23.77 4.22 -16.78
N GLU A 273 -24.17 5.45 -17.06
CA GLU A 273 -23.37 6.65 -17.41
C GLU A 273 -24.07 7.88 -16.77
N PRO A 274 -23.46 9.07 -16.67
CA PRO A 274 -22.08 9.46 -17.01
C PRO A 274 -21.30 10.09 -15.83
N GLU A 275 -20.07 10.53 -16.10
CA GLU A 275 -19.33 11.49 -15.27
C GLU A 275 -19.82 12.95 -15.49
N PRO A 276 -19.58 13.90 -14.57
CA PRO A 276 -19.90 15.32 -14.75
C PRO A 276 -18.77 16.13 -15.42
N GLU A 277 -19.14 17.05 -16.32
CA GLU A 277 -18.24 17.91 -17.10
C GLU A 277 -17.64 19.09 -16.29
N THR A 278 -16.38 19.48 -16.57
CA THR A 278 -15.87 20.87 -16.36
C THR A 278 -14.76 21.24 -17.37
N ALA A 279 -14.71 22.52 -17.75
CA ALA A 279 -13.90 23.13 -18.83
C ALA A 279 -13.75 24.66 -18.53
N GLU A 280 -12.92 25.51 -19.15
CA GLU A 280 -11.90 25.50 -20.23
C GLU A 280 -11.20 26.90 -20.15
N VAL A 281 -9.91 27.17 -20.40
CA VAL A 281 -8.65 26.38 -20.52
C VAL A 281 -7.57 27.13 -19.65
N GLU A 282 -6.27 27.40 -19.91
CA GLU A 282 -5.27 27.24 -21.00
C GLU A 282 -3.85 27.13 -20.38
N ALA A 283 -3.04 26.11 -20.77
CA ALA A 283 -1.57 26.09 -20.63
C ALA A 283 -0.99 24.89 -21.41
N GLU A 284 -0.15 25.14 -22.42
CA GLU A 284 0.46 24.05 -23.22
C GLU A 284 1.68 23.44 -22.51
N GLY A 285 1.72 22.11 -22.48
CA GLY A 285 2.82 21.30 -21.93
C GLY A 285 2.62 19.84 -22.32
N GLU A 286 3.30 19.40 -23.39
CA GLU A 286 3.11 18.08 -23.99
C GLU A 286 3.75 16.98 -23.11
N ALA A 287 2.98 16.51 -22.12
CA ALA A 287 3.42 15.53 -21.12
C ALA A 287 3.62 14.12 -21.71
N GLY A 288 4.78 13.90 -22.33
CA GLY A 288 5.14 12.61 -22.90
C GLY A 288 5.31 11.52 -21.84
N GLU A 289 4.51 10.46 -21.94
CA GLU A 289 4.72 9.25 -21.13
C GLU A 289 5.81 8.36 -21.75
N ILE A 290 6.74 7.90 -20.92
CA ILE A 290 7.90 7.08 -21.29
C ILE A 290 7.84 5.75 -20.51
N PRO A 291 8.17 4.59 -21.09
CA PRO A 291 8.28 3.35 -20.33
C PRO A 291 9.57 3.31 -19.48
N CYS A 292 9.45 3.02 -18.19
CA CYS A 292 10.60 2.83 -17.30
C CYS A 292 11.49 1.66 -17.79
N PRO A 293 12.81 1.86 -18.01
CA PRO A 293 13.68 0.85 -18.59
C PRO A 293 13.93 -0.37 -17.69
N ALA A 294 13.64 -0.28 -16.39
CA ALA A 294 13.83 -1.36 -15.43
C ALA A 294 12.60 -2.28 -15.25
N CYS A 295 11.39 -1.80 -15.57
CA CYS A 295 10.15 -2.57 -15.33
C CYS A 295 9.04 -2.42 -16.38
N GLY A 296 9.22 -1.57 -17.40
CA GLY A 296 8.25 -1.33 -18.47
C GLY A 296 7.00 -0.52 -18.08
N THR A 297 6.91 -0.04 -16.84
CA THR A 297 5.79 0.80 -16.38
C THR A 297 5.84 2.18 -17.03
N MET A 298 4.73 2.63 -17.61
CA MET A 298 4.60 3.99 -18.15
C MET A 298 4.67 5.02 -17.01
N ILE A 299 5.42 6.09 -17.24
CA ILE A 299 5.70 7.17 -16.29
C ILE A 299 5.80 8.49 -17.05
N SER A 300 5.50 9.60 -16.41
CA SER A 300 5.73 10.93 -16.98
C SER A 300 7.22 11.15 -17.27
N SER A 301 7.55 11.89 -18.33
CA SER A 301 8.93 12.30 -18.67
C SER A 301 9.72 12.92 -17.51
N ASP A 302 9.01 13.61 -16.62
CA ASP A 302 9.59 14.37 -15.52
C ASP A 302 9.74 13.55 -14.22
N ALA A 303 9.44 12.24 -14.28
CA ALA A 303 9.50 11.36 -13.12
C ALA A 303 10.95 11.01 -12.74
N ILE A 304 11.51 11.71 -11.74
CA ILE A 304 12.87 11.46 -11.21
C ILE A 304 13.08 9.98 -10.82
N MET A 305 12.06 9.31 -10.28
CA MET A 305 12.05 7.88 -9.93
C MET A 305 10.74 7.19 -10.34
N CYS A 306 10.84 5.95 -10.82
CA CYS A 306 9.68 5.13 -11.17
C CYS A 306 8.93 4.68 -9.91
N TYR A 307 7.66 5.09 -9.79
CA TYR A 307 6.80 4.76 -8.66
C TYR A 307 6.57 3.25 -8.46
N ALA A 308 6.71 2.43 -9.51
CA ALA A 308 6.44 0.99 -9.46
C ALA A 308 7.65 0.12 -9.09
N CYS A 309 8.89 0.61 -9.26
CA CYS A 309 10.11 -0.19 -9.05
C CYS A 309 11.27 0.54 -8.35
N GLY A 310 11.14 1.84 -8.06
CA GLY A 310 12.18 2.65 -7.42
C GLY A 310 13.39 3.00 -8.29
N HIS A 311 13.39 2.64 -9.58
CA HIS A 311 14.49 2.97 -10.49
C HIS A 311 14.52 4.47 -10.79
N ARG A 312 15.68 5.12 -10.56
CA ARG A 312 15.91 6.54 -10.86
C ARG A 312 16.15 6.73 -12.36
N LEU A 313 15.58 7.78 -12.93
CA LEU A 313 15.50 7.99 -14.40
C LEU A 313 16.16 9.27 -14.89
N GLN A 314 16.19 10.32 -14.05
CA GLN A 314 16.88 11.57 -14.36
C GLN A 314 18.27 11.58 -13.73
N GLU A 315 19.30 11.61 -14.58
CA GLU A 315 20.59 12.21 -14.26
C GLU A 315 20.48 13.71 -14.53
N GLU A 316 20.15 14.49 -13.49
CA GLU A 316 20.01 15.94 -13.62
C GLU A 316 21.39 16.61 -13.74
N THR A 317 21.68 17.16 -14.92
CA THR A 317 22.75 18.13 -15.10
C THR A 317 22.37 19.45 -14.44
N THR A 318 22.63 19.58 -13.14
CA THR A 318 22.62 20.86 -12.41
C THR A 318 24.02 21.15 -11.88
N GLU A 319 24.58 22.30 -12.25
CA GLU A 319 25.93 22.71 -11.87
C GLU A 319 25.95 23.18 -10.41
N GLY A 320 26.30 22.26 -9.50
CA GLY A 320 26.24 22.50 -8.05
C GLY A 320 26.88 21.39 -7.23
N ASP A 321 28.07 20.92 -7.63
CA ASP A 321 28.78 19.81 -6.97
C ASP A 321 29.18 20.16 -5.52
N THR A 322 28.35 19.75 -4.57
CA THR A 322 28.73 19.56 -3.17
C THR A 322 28.99 18.08 -2.94
N GLY A 323 30.08 17.55 -3.52
CA GLY A 323 30.37 16.13 -3.57
C GLY A 323 30.39 15.44 -2.20
N GLU A 324 29.35 14.67 -1.89
CA GLU A 324 29.33 13.77 -0.74
C GLU A 324 29.84 12.38 -1.15
N ILE A 325 30.92 11.94 -0.52
CA ILE A 325 31.59 10.67 -0.77
C ILE A 325 31.27 9.72 0.40
N PRO A 326 30.97 8.43 0.17
CA PRO A 326 30.81 7.46 1.26
C PRO A 326 32.17 7.13 1.89
N CYS A 327 32.30 7.29 3.20
CA CYS A 327 33.51 6.94 3.95
C CYS A 327 33.84 5.43 3.79
N PRO A 328 35.04 5.05 3.32
CA PRO A 328 35.36 3.66 2.97
C PRO A 328 35.42 2.71 4.17
N ALA A 329 35.49 3.25 5.40
CA ALA A 329 35.52 2.45 6.64
C ALA A 329 34.14 2.19 7.26
N CYS A 330 33.09 2.97 6.91
CA CYS A 330 31.77 2.85 7.57
C CYS A 330 30.55 3.17 6.69
N GLY A 331 30.74 3.55 5.42
CA GLY A 331 29.65 3.88 4.49
C GLY A 331 28.90 5.19 4.76
N THR A 332 29.28 5.95 5.80
CA THR A 332 28.67 7.26 6.10
C THR A 332 29.05 8.27 5.03
N MET A 333 28.05 8.94 4.45
CA MET A 333 28.28 10.08 3.54
C MET A 333 28.99 11.21 4.27
N ILE A 334 30.03 11.74 3.65
CA ILE A 334 30.87 12.83 4.16
C ILE A 334 31.21 13.77 3.00
N SER A 335 31.39 15.06 3.26
CA SER A 335 31.88 16.00 2.25
C SER A 335 33.24 15.56 1.70
N SER A 336 33.49 15.77 0.41
CA SER A 336 34.75 15.45 -0.27
C SER A 336 36.00 16.06 0.43
N ASP A 337 35.87 17.26 0.98
CA ASP A 337 36.92 17.96 1.74
C ASP A 337 37.16 17.39 3.16
N ALA A 338 36.43 16.36 3.60
CA ALA A 338 36.48 15.86 4.97
C ALA A 338 37.76 15.05 5.24
N ILE A 339 38.80 15.71 5.76
CA ILE A 339 40.08 15.11 6.20
C ILE A 339 39.88 13.91 7.14
N MET A 340 38.77 13.85 7.88
CA MET A 340 38.43 12.75 8.79
C MET A 340 36.91 12.55 8.88
N CYS A 341 36.45 11.30 8.81
CA CYS A 341 35.03 10.96 8.91
C CYS A 341 34.51 11.17 10.34
N TYR A 342 33.49 12.02 10.48
CA TYR A 342 32.90 12.38 11.78
C TYR A 342 32.25 11.19 12.52
N ALA A 343 31.84 10.15 11.80
CA ALA A 343 31.12 9.01 12.39
C ALA A 343 32.03 7.88 12.90
N CYS A 344 33.25 7.74 12.37
CA CYS A 344 34.16 6.62 12.70
C CYS A 344 35.62 7.01 12.95
N GLY A 345 35.99 8.28 12.77
CA GLY A 345 37.37 8.76 12.96
C GLY A 345 38.37 8.32 11.88
N HIS A 346 37.92 7.63 10.83
CA HIS A 346 38.78 7.24 9.72
C HIS A 346 39.28 8.48 8.94
N ARG A 347 40.59 8.55 8.66
CA ARG A 347 41.24 9.73 8.08
C ARG A 347 41.40 9.56 6.57
N LEU A 348 40.86 10.49 5.80
CA LEU A 348 40.76 10.41 4.34
C LEU A 348 41.76 11.39 3.70
N ALA A 349 43.05 11.12 3.90
CA ALA A 349 44.08 11.94 3.28
C ALA A 349 44.02 11.77 1.75
N ALA A 350 43.97 12.89 1.02
CA ALA A 350 44.09 12.87 -0.44
C ALA A 350 45.52 12.45 -0.81
N GLU A 351 45.68 11.22 -1.29
CA GLU A 351 46.96 10.65 -1.74
C GLU A 351 47.09 10.75 -3.26
N ASP A 352 47.37 11.95 -3.78
CA ASP A 352 47.84 12.13 -5.16
C ASP A 352 48.92 13.21 -5.26
N GLU A 353 49.87 12.98 -6.17
CA GLU A 353 51.20 13.61 -6.32
C GLU A 353 52.23 13.28 -5.19
N ASP A 354 53.43 12.73 -5.46
CA ASP A 354 54.24 12.70 -6.70
C ASP A 354 55.27 11.53 -6.72
N LYS A 355 55.84 11.25 -7.90
CA LYS A 355 57.07 10.48 -8.23
C LYS A 355 57.08 8.94 -8.22
N ALA A 356 56.47 8.39 -9.28
CA ALA A 356 57.16 7.80 -10.43
C ALA A 356 58.20 6.64 -10.30
N SER A 357 58.03 5.67 -11.20
CA SER A 357 59.02 4.72 -11.76
C SER A 357 59.60 3.61 -10.87
N LYS A 358 59.46 2.34 -11.34
CA LYS A 358 60.56 1.54 -11.97
C LYS A 358 60.25 0.03 -12.09
N LYS A 359 60.10 -0.47 -13.33
CA LYS A 359 60.15 -1.90 -13.78
C LYS A 359 59.31 -2.91 -12.96
N GLY A 360 58.18 -3.42 -13.45
CA GLY A 360 58.13 -4.42 -14.54
C GLY A 360 57.82 -5.82 -13.96
N GLY A 361 57.32 -6.82 -14.68
CA GLY A 361 56.86 -6.91 -16.06
C GLY A 361 56.38 -8.35 -16.37
N GLY A 362 56.03 -8.64 -17.63
CA GLY A 362 55.74 -10.01 -18.09
C GLY A 362 54.25 -10.34 -18.30
N ALA A 363 53.82 -10.34 -19.57
CA ALA A 363 52.71 -11.18 -20.01
C ALA A 363 53.20 -12.63 -20.20
N PRO A 364 52.28 -13.60 -20.32
CA PRO A 364 52.09 -14.10 -21.69
C PRO A 364 50.63 -14.33 -22.09
N LYS A 365 50.42 -14.30 -23.40
CA LYS A 365 49.13 -14.53 -24.09
C LYS A 365 48.71 -16.00 -23.98
N LYS A 366 47.41 -16.27 -23.95
CA LYS A 366 46.84 -17.54 -24.45
C LYS A 366 45.85 -17.24 -25.57
N VAL A 367 46.02 -17.93 -26.69
CA VAL A 367 45.27 -17.69 -27.93
C VAL A 367 44.41 -18.93 -28.21
N LEU A 368 43.15 -18.68 -28.56
CA LEU A 368 42.27 -19.50 -29.42
C LEU A 368 42.28 -21.04 -29.26
N LYS A 369 41.09 -21.62 -29.03
CA LYS A 369 40.66 -22.75 -29.86
C LYS A 369 39.15 -22.82 -30.05
N LYS A 370 38.75 -22.69 -31.32
CA LYS A 370 37.41 -22.84 -31.87
C LYS A 370 37.01 -24.31 -31.81
N LYS A 371 35.77 -24.63 -31.44
CA LYS A 371 35.19 -25.96 -31.66
C LYS A 371 33.80 -25.79 -32.27
N VAL A 372 33.61 -26.43 -33.42
CA VAL A 372 32.30 -26.58 -34.08
C VAL A 372 31.65 -27.84 -33.54
N ILE A 373 30.33 -27.77 -33.33
CA ILE A 373 29.38 -28.88 -33.34
C ILE A 373 28.26 -28.44 -34.26
#